data_AF-A0A7L3DZY0-F1
#
_entry.id   AF-A0A7L3DZY0-F1
#
_cell.length_a   1.000
_cell.length_b   1.000
_cell.length_c   1.000
_cell.angle_alpha   90.00
_cell.angle_beta   90.00
_cell.angle_gamma   90.00
#
_symmetry.space_group_name_H-M   'P 1'
#
loop_
_entity.id
_entity.type
_entity.pdbx_description
1 polymer ?
#
loop_
_entity_poly.entity_id
_entity_poly.type
_entity_poly.pdbx_seq_one_letter_code
_entity_poly.pdbx_strand_id
1 'polypeptide(L)'
;GEAVVPVANCDIREYNSNPKELLPFKEFLEYWRESIGNGHRSSRGCLYLKDWHLSRSGLIPKILPLGMDFYSTPVYFSSDWLNEYWDSVGLDDFRFVYMGPKG
;
A
#
# COMPACT_ATOMS: atom_id res chain seq x y z
N GLY A 1 -7.51 11.19 1.50
CA GLY A 1 -8.38 10.97 0.33
C GLY A 1 -9.39 9.87 0.62
N GLU A 2 -10.38 9.69 -0.25
CA GLU A 2 -11.48 8.72 -0.06
C GLU A 2 -11.13 7.29 -0.54
N ALA A 3 -9.92 7.05 -1.05
CA ALA A 3 -9.50 5.71 -1.47
C ALA A 3 -9.57 4.73 -0.30
N VAL A 4 -10.15 3.55 -0.51
CA VAL A 4 -10.19 2.48 0.48
C VAL A 4 -8.91 1.66 0.36
N VAL A 5 -8.21 1.46 1.47
CA VAL A 5 -6.88 0.85 1.51
C VAL A 5 -6.81 -0.33 2.51
N PRO A 6 -6.04 -1.38 2.19
CA PRO A 6 -5.78 -2.49 3.10
C PRO A 6 -4.78 -2.10 4.20
N VAL A 7 -5.18 -2.25 5.46
CA VAL A 7 -4.36 -1.90 6.64
C VAL A 7 -4.28 -3.10 7.57
N ALA A 8 -3.05 -3.55 7.85
CA ALA A 8 -2.74 -4.66 8.74
C ALA A 8 -2.40 -4.17 10.15
N ASN A 9 -3.00 -4.77 11.19
CA ASN A 9 -2.56 -4.56 12.56
C ASN A 9 -1.39 -5.49 12.90
N CYS A 10 -0.18 -4.94 12.94
CA CYS A 10 1.06 -5.68 13.09
C CYS A 10 1.31 -6.18 14.53
N ASP A 11 0.60 -5.65 15.52
CA ASP A 11 0.72 -6.11 16.91
C ASP A 11 -0.10 -7.37 17.18
N ILE A 12 -1.07 -7.67 16.32
CA ILE A 12 -1.93 -8.83 16.42
C ILE A 12 -1.45 -9.88 15.43
N ARG A 13 -1.28 -11.12 15.91
CA ARG A 13 -1.01 -12.27 15.07
C ARG A 13 -2.21 -13.21 15.12
N GLU A 14 -2.91 -13.33 14.00
CA GLU A 14 -3.96 -14.32 13.78
C GLU A 14 -3.41 -15.41 12.88
N TYR A 15 -3.23 -16.61 13.45
CA TYR A 15 -2.51 -17.72 12.83
C TYR A 15 -1.09 -17.30 12.40
N ASN A 16 -0.86 -17.16 11.09
CA ASN A 16 0.41 -16.78 10.44
C ASN A 16 0.33 -15.41 9.74
N SER A 17 -0.70 -14.60 10.02
CA SER A 17 -0.89 -13.28 9.41
C SER A 17 -1.23 -12.21 10.44
N ASN A 18 -1.05 -10.96 10.04
CA ASN A 18 -1.68 -9.83 10.69
C ASN A 18 -3.12 -9.70 10.14
N PRO A 19 -4.14 -9.49 10.99
CA PRO A 19 -5.48 -9.19 10.52
C PRO A 19 -5.46 -7.88 9.72
N LYS A 20 -6.20 -7.85 8.62
CA LYS A 20 -6.33 -6.68 7.73
C LYS A 20 -7.74 -6.15 7.76
N GLU A 21 -7.85 -4.83 7.86
CA GLU A 21 -9.08 -4.09 7.68
C GLU A 21 -8.98 -3.18 6.47
N LEU A 22 -10.14 -2.82 5.92
CA LEU A 22 -10.23 -1.82 4.85
C LEU A 22 -10.60 -0.48 5.48
N LEU A 23 -9.73 0.51 5.32
CA LEU A 23 -9.94 1.86 5.85
C LEU A 23 -9.91 2.90 4.74
N PRO A 24 -10.64 4.03 4.87
CA PRO A 24 -10.37 5.21 4.07
C PRO A 24 -8.93 5.70 4.29
N PHE A 25 -8.22 6.02 3.21
CA PHE A 25 -6.82 6.42 3.25
C PHE A 25 -6.58 7.66 4.13
N LYS A 26 -7.56 8.57 4.20
CA LYS A 26 -7.53 9.71 5.12
C LYS A 26 -7.42 9.29 6.59
N GLU A 27 -8.18 8.28 7.01
CA GLU A 27 -8.18 7.80 8.39
C GLU A 27 -6.86 7.11 8.75
N PHE A 28 -6.28 6.37 7.79
CA PHE A 28 -4.94 5.80 7.95
C PHE A 28 -3.87 6.90 8.12
N LEU A 29 -3.94 7.98 7.33
CA LEU A 29 -3.01 9.11 7.45
C LEU A 29 -3.16 9.87 8.77
N GLU A 30 -4.38 10.03 9.27
CA GLU A 30 -4.65 10.62 10.59
C GLU A 30 -4.00 9.79 11.70
N TYR A 31 -4.26 8.47 11.71
CA TYR A 31 -3.59 7.52 12.60
C TYR A 31 -2.06 7.64 12.52
N TRP A 32 -1.49 7.66 11.32
CA TRP A 32 -0.04 7.62 11.15
C TRP A 32 0.61 8.93 11.64
N ARG A 33 -0.02 10.07 11.39
CA ARG A 33 0.41 11.38 11.93
C ARG A 33 0.37 11.42 13.44
N GLU A 34 -0.71 10.93 14.06
CA GLU A 34 -0.82 10.80 15.52
C GLU A 34 0.26 9.90 16.09
N SER A 35 0.50 8.74 15.46
CA SER A 35 1.56 7.81 15.85
C SER A 35 2.93 8.48 15.84
N ILE A 36 3.28 9.23 14.78
CA ILE A 36 4.53 10.00 14.70
C ILE A 36 4.62 11.03 15.83
N GLY A 37 3.55 11.80 16.08
CA GLY A 37 3.50 12.80 17.15
C GLY A 37 3.68 12.20 18.55
N ASN A 38 3.27 10.94 18.74
CA ASN A 38 3.36 10.20 19.99
C ASN A 38 4.62 9.30 20.08
N GLY A 39 5.65 9.57 19.26
CA GLY A 39 6.91 8.81 19.30
C GLY A 39 6.80 7.41 18.72
N HIS A 40 6.03 7.26 17.63
CA HIS A 40 5.69 6.00 16.96
C HIS A 40 4.90 5.01 17.82
N ARG A 41 4.04 5.54 18.70
CA ARG A 41 3.16 4.74 19.56
C ARG A 41 1.70 5.10 19.31
N SER A 42 0.83 4.11 19.34
CA SER A 42 -0.62 4.32 19.22
C SER A 42 -1.38 3.29 20.05
N SER A 43 -2.48 3.73 20.66
CA SER A 43 -3.44 2.84 21.34
C SER A 43 -4.19 1.93 20.36
N ARG A 44 -4.23 2.27 19.07
CA ARG A 44 -4.82 1.44 18.01
C ARG A 44 -3.89 0.31 17.55
N GLY A 45 -2.69 0.21 18.13
CA GLY A 45 -1.63 -0.71 17.73
C GLY A 45 -0.80 -0.21 16.55
N CYS A 46 0.09 -1.05 16.04
CA CYS A 46 0.97 -0.80 14.90
C CYS A 46 0.25 -1.10 13.58
N LEU A 47 -0.46 -0.11 13.02
CA LEU A 47 -1.18 -0.25 11.77
C LEU A 47 -0.26 0.06 10.58
N TYR A 48 -0.26 -0.84 9.60
CA TYR A 48 0.59 -0.74 8.41
C TYR A 48 -0.28 -0.96 7.17
N LEU A 49 -0.26 -0.03 6.23
CA LEU A 49 -0.88 -0.25 4.93
C LEU A 49 0.01 -1.23 4.15
N LYS A 50 -0.58 -2.35 3.75
CA LYS A 50 0.12 -3.47 3.09
C LYS A 50 -0.68 -3.95 1.89
N ASP A 51 0.00 -4.35 0.83
CA ASP A 51 -0.60 -5.00 -0.34
C ASP A 51 -1.58 -4.09 -1.11
N TRP A 52 -1.35 -2.78 -1.12
CA TRP A 52 -2.19 -1.86 -1.89
C TRP A 52 -1.79 -1.84 -3.36
N HIS A 53 -2.66 -2.36 -4.23
CA HIS A 53 -2.56 -2.29 -5.70
C HIS A 53 -2.87 -0.89 -6.24
N LEU A 54 -2.02 0.08 -5.92
CA LEU A 54 -2.22 1.48 -6.29
C LEU A 54 -2.25 1.67 -7.83
N SER A 55 -1.41 0.94 -8.58
CA SER A 55 -1.41 0.93 -10.05
C SER A 55 -2.78 0.65 -10.66
N ARG A 56 -3.55 -0.26 -10.04
CA ARG A 56 -4.87 -0.70 -10.53
C ARG A 56 -6.05 0.03 -9.91
N SER A 57 -5.83 0.89 -8.92
CA SER A 57 -6.88 1.67 -8.24
C SER A 57 -7.63 2.68 -9.12
N GLY A 58 -7.14 2.93 -10.35
CA GLY A 58 -7.65 4.00 -11.21
C GLY A 58 -7.32 5.41 -10.71
N LEU A 59 -6.49 5.54 -9.66
CA LEU A 59 -6.05 6.83 -9.12
C LEU A 59 -4.89 7.42 -9.92
N ILE A 60 -4.00 6.59 -10.48
CA ILE A 60 -2.80 7.05 -11.19
C ILE A 60 -3.10 8.10 -12.27
N PRO A 61 -4.07 7.89 -13.19
CA PRO A 61 -4.40 8.89 -14.21
C PRO A 61 -4.99 10.20 -13.66
N LYS A 62 -5.45 10.19 -12.39
CA LYS A 62 -6.02 11.38 -11.71
C LYS A 62 -4.97 12.18 -10.95
N ILE A 63 -3.84 11.55 -10.58
CA ILE A 63 -2.80 12.16 -9.75
C ILE A 63 -1.51 12.49 -10.52
N LEU A 64 -1.23 11.80 -11.63
CA LEU A 64 -0.08 12.05 -12.48
C LEU A 64 -0.49 12.62 -13.85
N PRO A 65 0.34 13.49 -14.44
CA PRO A 65 0.16 13.94 -15.82
C PRO A 65 0.14 12.77 -16.81
N LEU A 66 -0.57 12.95 -17.94
CA LEU A 66 -0.61 11.96 -19.01
C LEU A 66 0.80 11.65 -19.53
N GLY A 67 1.14 10.37 -19.61
CA GLY A 67 2.45 9.90 -20.09
C GLY A 67 3.54 9.87 -19.01
N MET A 68 3.22 10.15 -17.74
CA MET A 68 4.12 9.89 -16.63
C MET A 68 3.84 8.53 -16.00
N ASP A 69 4.90 7.73 -15.85
CA ASP A 69 4.84 6.47 -15.12
C ASP A 69 4.73 6.70 -13.62
N PHE A 70 3.95 5.86 -12.94
CA PHE A 70 3.82 5.87 -11.48
C PHE A 70 5.15 5.55 -10.79
N TYR A 71 5.90 4.59 -11.33
CA TYR A 71 7.22 4.21 -10.87
C TYR A 71 7.97 3.52 -12.02
N SER A 72 9.29 3.40 -11.87
CA SER A 72 10.12 2.59 -12.77
C SER A 72 10.78 1.46 -11.99
N THR A 73 10.79 0.27 -12.57
CA THR A 73 11.51 -0.88 -12.02
C THR A 73 13.00 -0.72 -12.30
N PRO A 74 13.90 -0.86 -11.31
CA PRO A 74 15.34 -0.81 -11.58
C PRO A 74 15.75 -1.90 -12.57
N VAL A 75 16.77 -1.63 -13.40
CA VAL A 75 17.16 -2.49 -14.53
C VAL A 75 17.43 -3.96 -14.15
N TYR A 76 17.94 -4.22 -12.95
CA TYR A 76 18.23 -5.59 -12.50
C TYR A 76 16.98 -6.36 -12.05
N PHE A 77 15.85 -5.68 -11.88
CA PHE A 77 14.56 -6.26 -11.54
C PHE A 77 13.56 -6.18 -12.70
N SER A 78 13.94 -5.63 -13.86
CA SER A 78 13.01 -5.43 -14.98
C SER A 78 12.68 -6.70 -15.75
N SER A 79 13.52 -7.75 -15.64
CA SER A 79 13.26 -9.08 -16.22
C SER A 79 12.38 -9.89 -15.26
N ASP A 80 11.13 -9.49 -15.11
CA ASP A 80 10.15 -10.11 -14.21
C ASP A 80 9.01 -10.72 -15.02
N TRP A 81 9.14 -12.02 -15.29
CA TRP A 81 8.15 -12.78 -16.05
C TRP A 81 6.74 -12.69 -15.45
N LEU A 82 6.61 -12.59 -14.13
CA LEU A 82 5.30 -12.58 -13.48
C LEU A 82 4.58 -11.25 -13.74
N ASN A 83 5.25 -10.13 -13.55
CA ASN A 83 4.68 -8.82 -13.85
C ASN A 83 4.43 -8.65 -15.37
N GLU A 84 5.33 -9.14 -16.22
CA GLU A 84 5.14 -9.15 -17.68
C GLU A 84 3.87 -9.93 -18.09
N TYR A 85 3.65 -11.10 -17.48
CA TYR A 85 2.46 -11.90 -17.71
C TYR A 85 1.19 -11.14 -17.29
N TRP A 86 1.16 -10.59 -16.08
CA TRP A 86 -0.03 -9.88 -15.58
C TRP A 86 -0.33 -8.59 -16.34
N ASP A 87 0.70 -7.90 -16.84
CA ASP A 87 0.51 -6.75 -17.73
C ASP A 87 -0.18 -7.15 -19.04
N SER A 88 0.19 -8.30 -19.59
CA SER A 88 -0.42 -8.81 -20.83
C SER A 88 -1.89 -9.22 -20.66
N VAL A 89 -2.24 -9.76 -19.49
CA VAL A 89 -3.59 -10.27 -19.17
C VAL A 89 -4.48 -9.14 -18.62
N GLY A 90 -3.89 -8.14 -17.97
CA GLY A 90 -4.59 -6.97 -17.45
C GLY A 90 -5.52 -7.24 -16.26
N LEU A 91 -5.46 -8.42 -15.64
CA LEU A 91 -6.35 -8.82 -14.53
C LEU A 91 -5.79 -8.50 -13.14
N ASP A 92 -4.46 -8.45 -12.98
CA ASP A 92 -3.80 -8.18 -11.70
C ASP A 92 -2.51 -7.37 -11.88
N ASP A 93 -1.86 -7.03 -10.77
CA ASP A 93 -0.47 -6.57 -10.73
C ASP A 93 0.25 -7.20 -9.53
N PHE A 94 1.55 -7.43 -9.63
CA PHE A 94 2.39 -7.82 -8.48
C PHE A 94 3.18 -6.60 -8.00
N ARG A 95 2.45 -5.48 -7.79
CA ARG A 95 3.02 -4.16 -7.50
C ARG A 95 2.30 -3.54 -6.32
N PHE A 96 2.91 -3.67 -5.16
CA PHE A 96 2.27 -3.32 -3.90
C PHE A 96 2.89 -2.06 -3.30
N VAL A 97 2.05 -1.18 -2.76
CA VAL A 97 2.48 -0.07 -1.91
C VAL A 97 2.41 -0.51 -0.44
N TYR A 98 3.49 -0.23 0.29
CA TYR A 98 3.59 -0.42 1.73
C TYR A 98 3.92 0.90 2.40
N MET A 99 3.23 1.21 3.51
CA MET A 99 3.53 2.41 4.29
C MET A 99 3.05 2.26 5.73
N GLY A 100 3.78 2.84 6.68
CA GLY A 100 3.43 2.73 8.08
C GLY A 100 4.48 3.31 9.02
N PRO A 101 4.19 3.32 10.33
CA PRO A 101 5.07 3.87 11.35
C PRO A 101 6.35 3.04 11.48
N LYS A 102 7.37 3.64 12.09
CA LYS A 102 8.53 2.89 12.55
C LYS A 102 8.07 1.84 13.58
N GLY A 103 8.46 0.58 13.36
CA GLY A 103 8.33 -0.51 14.33
C GLY A 103 9.52 -0.61 15.27
#